data_AF-A0AAQ4DQW2-F1
#
_entry.id   AF-A0AAQ4DQW2-F1
#
_cell.length_a   1.000
_cell.length_b   1.000
_cell.length_c   1.000
_cell.angle_alpha   90.00
_cell.angle_beta   90.00
_cell.angle_gamma   90.00
#
_symmetry.space_group_name_H-M   'P 1'
#
loop_
_entity.id
_entity.type
_entity.pdbx_description
1 polymer ?
#
loop_
_entity_poly.entity_id
_entity_poly.type
_entity_poly.pdbx_seq_one_letter_code
_entity_poly.pdbx_strand_id
1 'polypeptide(L)'
;MSPEQWLKSTDDVYLKFMSGYHAKWSPFRCFKSKYSRVQTGNTYYRNVEFLQIYKGQWSTRNYPLQVHLTYAPGKKDEAYLIIKAEPKGKRPPNVRHKYAILYASDYCIIIGDEYPAEDKRTRCTYWTTYNRFDKFDGLCEYIFELYCAQPNITLYSHQNSTTPSTRLPVQDSRATRTMNLLLPMLVTTLGTLVGTKKLFCEECWSPNQEKAKCGVEYLYEDTCRGVPYIRCKIGYCRCHCIFGFYRRLDYQCVKERECCE
;
A
#
# COMPACT_ATOMS: atom_id res chain seq x y z
N MET A 1 -24.40 -4.95 7.65
CA MET A 1 -24.02 -3.85 8.59
C MET A 1 -24.68 -2.55 8.18
N SER A 2 -25.32 -1.83 9.11
CA SER A 2 -25.79 -0.46 8.89
C SER A 2 -24.64 0.56 9.00
N PRO A 3 -24.82 1.81 8.53
CA PRO A 3 -23.84 2.89 8.73
C PRO A 3 -23.45 3.11 10.20
N GLU A 4 -24.42 3.05 11.13
CA GLU A 4 -24.18 3.15 12.57
C GLU A 4 -23.26 2.04 13.06
N GLN A 5 -23.50 0.80 12.63
CA GLN A 5 -22.68 -0.33 13.05
C GLN A 5 -21.23 -0.18 12.57
N TRP A 6 -20.99 0.33 11.35
CA TRP A 6 -19.65 0.67 10.87
C TRP A 6 -18.97 1.72 11.74
N LEU A 7 -19.67 2.81 12.04
CA LEU A 7 -19.09 3.92 12.80
C LEU A 7 -18.86 3.57 14.28
N LYS A 8 -19.69 2.68 14.84
CA LYS A 8 -19.54 2.10 16.20
C LYS A 8 -18.40 1.10 16.29
N SER A 9 -17.99 0.48 15.18
CA SER A 9 -16.94 -0.53 15.20
C SER A 9 -15.65 0.03 15.78
N THR A 10 -15.08 -0.71 16.72
CA THR A 10 -13.75 -0.44 17.28
C THR A 10 -12.62 -0.89 16.35
N ASP A 11 -12.94 -1.65 15.29
CA ASP A 11 -11.97 -2.11 14.32
C ASP A 11 -11.38 -0.94 13.52
N ASP A 12 -10.11 -1.08 13.14
CA ASP A 12 -9.49 -0.22 12.15
C ASP A 12 -10.13 -0.47 10.78
N VAL A 13 -10.47 0.61 10.09
CA VAL A 13 -11.00 0.55 8.72
C VAL A 13 -10.01 1.17 7.76
N TYR A 14 -9.80 0.51 6.63
CA TYR A 14 -8.73 0.78 5.68
C TYR A 14 -9.34 1.18 4.35
N LEU A 15 -8.75 2.20 3.74
CA LEU A 15 -9.13 2.63 2.40
C LEU A 15 -8.58 1.63 1.37
N LYS A 16 -9.46 0.93 0.68
CA LYS A 16 -9.11 -0.09 -0.33
C LYS A 16 -9.12 0.48 -1.74
N PHE A 17 -10.13 1.28 -2.09
CA PHE A 17 -10.22 1.93 -3.39
C PHE A 17 -10.53 3.42 -3.24
N MET A 18 -9.99 4.23 -4.15
CA MET A 18 -10.40 5.61 -4.32
C MET A 18 -10.60 5.94 -5.79
N SER A 19 -11.57 6.79 -6.09
CA SER A 19 -11.98 7.11 -7.44
C SER A 19 -12.03 8.62 -7.64
N GLY A 20 -11.48 9.11 -8.76
CA GLY A 20 -11.54 10.52 -9.14
C GLY A 20 -10.75 11.48 -8.22
N TYR A 21 -9.85 10.96 -7.39
CA TYR A 21 -9.00 11.75 -6.46
C TYR A 21 -7.51 11.85 -6.87
N HIS A 22 -7.12 11.30 -8.03
CA HIS A 22 -5.73 11.16 -8.49
C HIS A 22 -4.82 12.39 -8.26
N ALA A 23 -5.26 13.58 -8.66
CA ALA A 23 -4.43 14.78 -8.57
C ALA A 23 -4.38 15.39 -7.15
N LYS A 24 -5.41 15.15 -6.33
CA LYS A 24 -5.54 15.78 -4.99
C LYS A 24 -4.90 14.97 -3.88
N TRP A 25 -4.73 13.67 -4.06
CA TRP A 25 -4.34 12.75 -2.98
C TRP A 25 -2.99 12.06 -3.20
N SER A 26 -2.23 12.45 -4.22
CA SER A 26 -0.84 12.03 -4.38
C SER A 26 0.09 12.99 -3.61
N PRO A 27 1.06 12.51 -2.81
CA PRO A 27 1.50 11.12 -2.62
C PRO A 27 1.09 10.52 -1.25
N PHE A 28 -0.21 10.41 -0.96
CA PHE A 28 -0.67 9.78 0.28
C PHE A 28 -0.77 8.24 0.14
N ARG A 29 -0.44 7.49 1.20
CA ARG A 29 -0.52 6.01 1.24
C ARG A 29 -1.07 5.50 2.57
N CYS A 30 -1.49 4.23 2.61
CA CYS A 30 -1.85 3.51 3.83
C CYS A 30 -2.92 4.23 4.69
N PHE A 31 -3.96 4.75 4.05
CA PHE A 31 -5.07 5.38 4.75
C PHE A 31 -5.81 4.37 5.62
N LYS A 32 -5.95 4.72 6.90
CA LYS A 32 -6.81 4.01 7.83
C LYS A 32 -7.49 4.97 8.78
N SER A 33 -8.65 4.58 9.26
CA SER A 33 -9.43 5.29 10.26
C SER A 33 -9.56 4.39 11.48
N LYS A 34 -8.93 4.81 12.58
CA LYS A 34 -8.93 4.08 13.84
C LYS A 34 -10.00 4.62 14.76
N TYR A 35 -10.61 3.74 15.54
CA TYR A 35 -11.43 4.17 16.66
C TYR A 35 -10.58 4.97 17.66
N SER A 36 -11.11 6.09 18.14
CA SER A 36 -10.41 6.96 19.10
C SER A 36 -11.03 6.86 20.49
N ARG A 37 -12.32 7.18 20.61
CA ARG A 37 -13.04 7.16 21.89
C ARG A 37 -14.55 6.99 21.72
N VAL A 38 -15.22 6.81 22.86
CA VAL A 38 -16.66 6.53 22.96
C VAL A 38 -17.48 7.59 22.23
N GLN A 39 -18.48 7.12 21.49
CA GLN A 39 -19.44 7.96 20.79
C GLN A 39 -20.31 8.78 21.74
N THR A 40 -20.77 9.95 21.28
CA THR A 40 -21.77 10.77 21.97
C THR A 40 -22.93 11.04 21.02
N GLY A 41 -24.06 10.34 21.22
CA GLY A 41 -25.19 10.36 20.29
C GLY A 41 -24.77 9.84 18.91
N ASN A 42 -25.00 10.65 17.86
CA ASN A 42 -24.61 10.32 16.47
C ASN A 42 -23.20 10.82 16.10
N THR A 43 -22.38 11.18 17.10
CA THR A 43 -21.02 11.65 16.89
C THR A 43 -20.01 10.60 17.30
N TYR A 44 -19.15 10.22 16.37
CA TYR A 44 -18.12 9.20 16.49
C TYR A 44 -16.75 9.86 16.43
N TYR A 45 -15.80 9.38 17.23
CA TYR A 45 -14.46 9.95 17.29
C TYR A 45 -13.46 8.96 16.70
N ARG A 46 -12.78 9.38 15.64
CA ARG A 46 -11.82 8.52 14.92
C ARG A 46 -10.55 9.28 14.57
N ASN A 47 -9.44 8.55 14.53
CA ASN A 47 -8.14 9.07 14.09
C ASN A 47 -7.90 8.59 12.67
N VAL A 48 -7.77 9.54 11.73
CA VAL A 48 -7.38 9.20 10.35
C VAL A 48 -5.87 9.27 10.24
N GLU A 49 -5.27 8.15 9.90
CA GLU A 49 -3.83 7.99 9.71
C GLU A 49 -3.51 7.67 8.26
N PHE A 50 -2.41 8.25 7.75
CA PHE A 50 -1.84 7.93 6.44
C PHE A 50 -0.38 8.32 6.36
N LEU A 51 0.36 7.74 5.43
CA LEU A 51 1.72 8.10 5.09
C LEU A 51 1.73 9.20 4.04
N GLN A 52 2.61 10.20 4.21
CA GLN A 52 2.86 11.22 3.21
C GLN A 52 4.35 11.52 3.10
N ILE A 53 4.82 11.87 1.91
CA ILE A 53 6.18 12.36 1.69
C ILE A 53 6.28 13.79 2.21
N TYR A 54 7.21 14.03 3.14
CA TYR A 54 7.55 15.36 3.62
C TYR A 54 9.07 15.51 3.59
N LYS A 55 9.56 16.52 2.85
CA LYS A 55 11.01 16.75 2.65
C LYS A 55 11.78 15.50 2.18
N GLY A 56 11.17 14.74 1.25
CA GLY A 56 11.78 13.53 0.68
C GLY A 56 11.69 12.28 1.56
N GLN A 57 11.11 12.35 2.75
CA GLN A 57 10.96 11.20 3.66
C GLN A 57 9.48 10.86 3.90
N TRP A 58 9.19 9.57 4.04
CA TRP A 58 7.87 9.10 4.44
C TRP A 58 7.61 9.45 5.91
N SER A 59 6.48 10.11 6.16
CA SER A 59 6.03 10.50 7.50
C SER A 59 4.59 10.07 7.72
N THR A 60 4.31 9.44 8.85
CA THR A 60 2.93 9.18 9.28
C THR A 60 2.28 10.47 9.74
N ARG A 61 1.08 10.73 9.23
CA ARG A 61 0.20 11.81 9.72
C ARG A 61 -1.00 11.20 10.39
N ASN A 62 -1.42 11.88 11.46
CA ASN A 62 -2.56 11.49 12.27
C ASN A 62 -3.43 12.73 12.47
N TYR A 63 -4.72 12.59 12.21
CA TYR A 63 -5.70 13.65 12.36
C TYR A 63 -6.90 13.15 13.17
N PRO A 64 -7.11 13.68 14.39
CA PRO A 64 -8.28 13.36 15.19
C PRO A 64 -9.52 14.06 14.64
N LEU A 65 -10.54 13.27 14.33
CA LEU A 65 -11.77 13.71 13.68
C LEU A 65 -13.01 13.38 14.51
N GLN A 66 -13.98 14.27 14.44
CA GLN A 66 -15.37 14.00 14.78
C GLN A 66 -16.12 13.67 13.49
N VAL A 67 -16.73 12.50 13.47
CA VAL A 67 -17.57 12.00 12.37
C VAL A 67 -18.99 12.00 12.87
N HIS A 68 -19.85 12.87 12.36
CA HIS A 68 -21.24 12.96 12.77
C HIS A 68 -22.14 12.36 11.68
N LEU A 69 -22.94 11.37 12.05
CA LEU A 69 -23.89 10.72 11.15
C LEU A 69 -25.23 11.47 11.16
N THR A 70 -25.71 11.83 9.99
CA THR A 70 -27.02 12.47 9.80
C THR A 70 -27.75 11.88 8.61
N TYR A 71 -29.06 12.08 8.54
CA TYR A 71 -29.93 11.63 7.46
C TYR A 71 -30.61 12.83 6.80
N ALA A 72 -30.86 12.75 5.49
CA ALA A 72 -31.60 13.81 4.82
C ALA A 72 -33.02 13.94 5.38
N PRO A 73 -33.52 15.18 5.58
CA PRO A 73 -34.92 15.39 5.96
C PRO A 73 -35.86 14.76 4.94
N GLY A 74 -36.77 13.90 5.41
CA GLY A 74 -37.75 13.22 4.56
C GLY A 74 -37.20 12.03 3.74
N LYS A 75 -35.90 11.73 3.81
CA LYS A 75 -35.27 10.60 3.11
C LYS A 75 -34.45 9.75 4.08
N LYS A 76 -35.08 8.71 4.64
CA LYS A 76 -34.48 7.87 5.69
C LYS A 76 -33.33 6.98 5.21
N ASP A 77 -33.24 6.78 3.91
CA ASP A 77 -32.23 5.99 3.20
C ASP A 77 -30.99 6.81 2.82
N GLU A 78 -31.10 8.14 2.76
CA GLU A 78 -29.96 9.02 2.45
C GLU A 78 -29.19 9.43 3.71
N ALA A 79 -28.17 8.64 4.06
CA ALA A 79 -27.23 8.94 5.14
C ALA A 79 -26.04 9.79 4.68
N TYR A 80 -25.53 10.64 5.58
CA TYR A 80 -24.37 11.51 5.35
C TYR A 80 -23.42 11.51 6.55
N LEU A 81 -22.12 11.59 6.27
CA LEU A 81 -21.08 11.83 7.25
C LEU A 81 -20.67 13.30 7.23
N ILE A 82 -20.75 13.96 8.38
CA ILE A 82 -20.24 15.31 8.61
C ILE A 82 -18.91 15.22 9.35
N ILE A 83 -17.82 15.61 8.70
CA ILE A 83 -16.45 15.49 9.19
C ILE A 83 -15.97 16.83 9.75
N LYS A 84 -15.61 16.84 11.04
CA LYS A 84 -15.00 17.98 11.73
C LYS A 84 -13.67 17.56 12.34
N ALA A 85 -12.74 18.50 12.46
CA ALA A 85 -11.58 18.28 13.31
C ALA A 85 -12.02 18.29 14.79
N GLU A 86 -11.31 17.55 15.63
CA GLU A 86 -11.45 17.72 17.07
C GLU A 86 -10.99 19.12 17.54
N PRO A 87 -11.39 19.59 18.75
CA PRO A 87 -10.92 20.86 19.29
C PRO A 87 -9.40 20.91 19.29
N LYS A 88 -8.82 22.01 18.79
CA LYS A 88 -7.36 22.21 18.59
C LYS A 88 -6.72 21.31 17.52
N GLY A 89 -7.48 20.38 16.93
CA GLY A 89 -7.06 19.56 15.80
C GLY A 89 -7.16 20.30 14.47
N LYS A 90 -6.58 19.70 13.44
CA LYS A 90 -6.77 20.09 12.04
C LYS A 90 -7.44 18.94 11.30
N ARG A 91 -8.21 19.26 10.26
CA ARG A 91 -8.71 18.25 9.31
C ARG A 91 -7.57 17.93 8.33
N PRO A 92 -7.45 16.68 7.85
CA PRO A 92 -6.51 16.37 6.78
C PRO A 92 -6.73 17.28 5.56
N PRO A 93 -5.68 17.63 4.82
CA PRO A 93 -5.84 18.33 3.56
C PRO A 93 -6.74 17.51 2.62
N ASN A 94 -7.55 18.20 1.81
CA ASN A 94 -8.42 17.59 0.79
C ASN A 94 -9.55 16.67 1.30
N VAL A 95 -9.72 16.48 2.60
CA VAL A 95 -10.91 15.85 3.19
C VAL A 95 -12.05 16.87 3.21
N ARG A 96 -13.21 16.54 2.66
CA ARG A 96 -14.41 17.39 2.63
C ARG A 96 -15.10 17.41 3.98
N HIS A 97 -16.02 18.36 4.15
CA HIS A 97 -16.80 18.48 5.38
C HIS A 97 -18.00 17.52 5.41
N LYS A 98 -18.49 17.12 4.25
CA LYS A 98 -19.68 16.27 4.11
C LYS A 98 -19.41 15.21 3.05
N TYR A 99 -19.85 13.99 3.32
CA TYR A 99 -19.83 12.85 2.41
C TYR A 99 -21.18 12.14 2.45
N ALA A 100 -21.65 11.64 1.31
CA ALA A 100 -22.78 10.71 1.23
C ALA A 100 -22.30 9.28 1.52
N ILE A 101 -23.11 8.48 2.20
CA ILE A 101 -22.86 7.05 2.35
C ILE A 101 -23.61 6.33 1.23
N LEU A 102 -22.88 6.00 0.16
CA LEU A 102 -23.49 5.38 -1.02
C LEU A 102 -23.90 3.94 -0.75
N TYR A 103 -23.15 3.25 0.11
CA TYR A 103 -23.42 1.87 0.48
C TYR A 103 -22.71 1.47 1.76
N ALA A 104 -23.34 0.60 2.54
CA ALA A 104 -22.77 -0.02 3.72
C ALA A 104 -23.26 -1.47 3.85
N SER A 105 -22.34 -2.41 4.01
CA SER A 105 -22.63 -3.83 4.19
C SER A 105 -21.72 -4.40 5.28
N ASP A 106 -21.80 -5.71 5.56
CA ASP A 106 -20.81 -6.32 6.45
C ASP A 106 -19.39 -6.31 5.88
N TYR A 107 -19.20 -6.04 4.58
CA TYR A 107 -17.89 -6.13 3.94
C TYR A 107 -17.24 -4.79 3.69
N CYS A 108 -18.02 -3.77 3.33
CA CYS A 108 -17.49 -2.46 3.01
C CYS A 108 -18.41 -1.33 3.44
N ILE A 109 -17.82 -0.13 3.48
CA ILE A 109 -18.56 1.13 3.43
C ILE A 109 -18.00 1.98 2.28
N ILE A 110 -18.88 2.45 1.41
CA ILE A 110 -18.54 3.29 0.27
C ILE A 110 -19.10 4.67 0.54
N ILE A 111 -18.20 5.67 0.57
CA ILE A 111 -18.57 7.06 0.79
C ILE A 111 -18.20 7.90 -0.42
N GLY A 112 -19.14 8.74 -0.85
CA GLY A 112 -19.05 9.60 -2.00
C GLY A 112 -19.07 11.07 -1.63
N ASP A 113 -18.62 11.91 -2.55
CA ASP A 113 -18.68 13.36 -2.44
C ASP A 113 -20.13 13.87 -2.28
N GLU A 114 -21.09 13.18 -2.90
CA GLU A 114 -22.55 13.41 -2.86
C GLU A 114 -23.28 12.19 -3.43
N TYR A 115 -24.61 12.11 -3.27
CA TYR A 115 -25.41 11.13 -4.00
C TYR A 115 -25.43 11.51 -5.49
N PRO A 116 -24.99 10.63 -6.40
CA PRO A 116 -25.01 10.95 -7.81
C PRO A 116 -26.45 11.00 -8.33
N ALA A 117 -26.73 11.92 -9.25
CA ALA A 117 -27.94 11.89 -10.06
C ALA A 117 -27.94 10.67 -11.00
N GLU A 118 -29.09 10.37 -11.59
CA GLU A 118 -29.22 9.31 -12.60
C GLU A 118 -28.17 9.48 -13.71
N ASP A 119 -27.51 8.38 -14.09
CA ASP A 119 -26.40 8.31 -15.05
C ASP A 119 -25.16 9.17 -14.73
N LYS A 120 -25.07 9.72 -13.52
CA LYS A 120 -23.87 10.41 -13.04
C LYS A 120 -23.08 9.54 -12.10
N ARG A 121 -21.80 9.87 -11.97
CA ARG A 121 -20.86 9.25 -11.06
C ARG A 121 -20.26 10.31 -10.17
N THR A 122 -19.90 9.93 -8.95
CA THR A 122 -19.29 10.82 -7.96
C THR A 122 -17.88 10.36 -7.62
N ARG A 123 -17.08 11.23 -7.00
CA ARG A 123 -15.79 10.80 -6.45
C ARG A 123 -16.08 10.04 -5.17
N CYS A 124 -15.52 8.84 -5.03
CA CYS A 124 -15.77 8.02 -3.85
C CYS A 124 -14.54 7.30 -3.33
N THR A 125 -14.71 6.77 -2.14
CA THR A 125 -13.74 5.94 -1.45
C THR A 125 -14.42 4.71 -0.89
N TYR A 126 -13.76 3.56 -1.03
CA TYR A 126 -14.17 2.26 -0.53
C TYR A 126 -13.35 1.95 0.72
N TRP A 127 -14.02 1.66 1.82
CA TRP A 127 -13.37 1.27 3.07
C TRP A 127 -13.79 -0.13 3.51
N THR A 128 -12.86 -0.86 4.13
CA THR A 128 -13.10 -2.21 4.66
C THR A 128 -12.31 -2.43 5.95
N THR A 129 -12.71 -3.39 6.76
CA THR A 129 -11.90 -3.90 7.87
C THR A 129 -10.73 -4.73 7.35
N TYR A 130 -9.70 -4.85 8.19
CA TYR A 130 -8.46 -5.58 7.88
C TYR A 130 -8.68 -7.04 7.47
N ASN A 131 -9.49 -7.79 8.23
CA ASN A 131 -9.83 -9.20 7.98
C ASN A 131 -10.59 -9.46 6.66
N ARG A 132 -11.04 -8.39 6.00
CA ARG A 132 -11.78 -8.43 4.72
C ARG A 132 -11.02 -7.71 3.61
N PHE A 133 -9.83 -7.19 3.89
CA PHE A 133 -9.09 -6.37 2.94
C PHE A 133 -8.79 -7.11 1.64
N ASP A 134 -8.25 -8.33 1.76
CA ASP A 134 -7.92 -9.21 0.62
C ASP A 134 -9.11 -10.06 0.14
N LYS A 135 -10.27 -9.94 0.81
CA LYS A 135 -11.47 -10.67 0.40
C LYS A 135 -12.18 -9.88 -0.70
N PHE A 136 -12.51 -10.59 -1.76
CA PHE A 136 -13.37 -10.09 -2.81
C PHE A 136 -14.82 -10.15 -2.35
N ASP A 137 -15.52 -9.02 -2.44
CA ASP A 137 -16.98 -8.95 -2.27
C ASP A 137 -17.59 -8.34 -3.54
N GLY A 138 -18.21 -9.19 -4.35
CA GLY A 138 -18.68 -8.79 -5.68
C GLY A 138 -19.72 -7.68 -5.65
N LEU A 139 -20.53 -7.59 -4.58
CA LEU A 139 -21.54 -6.54 -4.44
C LEU A 139 -20.91 -5.19 -4.12
N CYS A 140 -19.96 -5.14 -3.17
CA CYS A 140 -19.21 -3.94 -2.87
C CYS A 140 -18.47 -3.38 -4.09
N GLU A 141 -17.81 -4.25 -4.89
CA GLU A 141 -17.13 -3.82 -6.11
C GLU A 141 -18.10 -3.35 -7.19
N TYR A 142 -19.20 -4.07 -7.41
CA TYR A 142 -20.24 -3.65 -8.35
C TYR A 142 -20.79 -2.25 -8.01
N ILE A 143 -21.13 -2.02 -6.73
CA ILE A 143 -21.66 -0.73 -6.27
C ILE A 143 -20.61 0.37 -6.41
N PHE A 144 -19.34 0.07 -6.13
CA PHE A 144 -18.25 1.03 -6.35
C PHE A 144 -18.14 1.40 -7.83
N GLU A 145 -18.10 0.43 -8.74
CA GLU A 145 -18.03 0.68 -10.18
C GLU A 145 -19.25 1.40 -10.74
N LEU A 146 -20.44 1.15 -10.15
CA LEU A 146 -21.69 1.78 -10.56
C LEU A 146 -21.71 3.27 -10.21
N TYR A 147 -21.37 3.64 -8.97
CA TYR A 147 -21.52 5.02 -8.49
C TYR A 147 -20.25 5.86 -8.61
N CYS A 148 -19.07 5.24 -8.71
CA CYS A 148 -17.81 5.95 -8.64
C CYS A 148 -17.25 6.35 -10.00
N ALA A 149 -16.72 7.57 -10.05
CA ALA A 149 -16.06 8.13 -11.22
C ALA A 149 -14.82 7.30 -11.60
N GLN A 150 -14.36 7.40 -12.84
CA GLN A 150 -13.07 6.81 -13.21
C GLN A 150 -11.98 7.91 -13.23
N PRO A 151 -10.70 7.57 -13.02
CA PRO A 151 -10.16 6.22 -12.81
C PRO A 151 -10.26 5.75 -11.35
N ASN A 152 -10.21 4.41 -11.20
CA ASN A 152 -10.18 3.71 -9.91
C ASN A 152 -8.73 3.42 -9.50
N ILE A 153 -8.37 3.80 -8.28
CA ILE A 153 -7.06 3.54 -7.68
C ILE A 153 -7.24 2.52 -6.56
N THR A 154 -6.59 1.37 -6.70
CA THR A 154 -6.40 0.45 -5.59
C THR A 154 -5.31 0.95 -4.66
N LEU A 155 -5.67 1.07 -3.38
CA LEU A 155 -4.81 1.39 -2.27
C LEU A 155 -4.67 0.13 -1.44
N TYR A 156 -3.44 -0.38 -1.29
CA TYR A 156 -3.18 -1.59 -0.51
C TYR A 156 -2.78 -1.23 0.92
N SER A 157 -3.28 -1.98 1.91
CA SER A 157 -2.96 -1.78 3.33
C SER A 157 -1.78 -2.65 3.76
N HIS A 158 -0.91 -2.08 4.60
CA HIS A 158 0.21 -2.79 5.23
C HIS A 158 -0.30 -3.63 6.42
N GLN A 159 0.08 -4.90 6.47
CA GLN A 159 -0.14 -5.79 7.60
C GLN A 159 1.13 -5.80 8.48
N ASN A 160 1.07 -5.25 9.70
CA ASN A 160 2.15 -5.45 10.68
C ASN A 160 2.05 -6.87 11.24
N SER A 161 2.93 -7.78 10.80
CA SER A 161 3.11 -9.06 11.48
C SER A 161 4.05 -8.87 12.68
N THR A 162 3.49 -8.71 13.88
CA THR A 162 4.22 -8.98 15.12
C THR A 162 4.30 -10.49 15.30
N THR A 163 5.35 -11.10 14.77
CA THR A 163 5.72 -12.48 15.10
C THR A 163 6.43 -12.47 16.46
N PRO A 164 6.06 -13.34 17.43
CA PRO A 164 6.82 -13.49 18.66
C PRO A 164 8.24 -13.98 18.35
N SER A 165 9.23 -13.21 18.81
CA SER A 165 10.64 -13.59 18.76
C SER A 165 10.84 -14.91 19.50
N THR A 166 10.99 -15.99 18.74
CA THR A 166 11.43 -17.27 19.27
C THR A 166 12.95 -17.21 19.32
N ARG A 167 13.52 -17.11 20.53
CA ARG A 167 14.96 -17.17 20.73
C ARG A 167 15.49 -18.49 20.17
N LEU A 168 16.35 -18.40 19.16
CA LEU A 168 17.24 -19.49 18.80
C LEU A 168 18.36 -19.58 19.85
N PRO A 169 18.83 -20.78 20.21
CA PRO A 169 19.92 -20.95 21.16
C PRO A 169 21.24 -20.49 20.53
N VAL A 170 22.04 -19.85 21.38
CA VAL A 170 23.45 -19.54 21.16
C VAL A 170 24.19 -20.86 20.97
N GLN A 171 24.80 -21.04 19.79
CA GLN A 171 25.75 -22.11 19.55
C GLN A 171 27.15 -21.49 19.56
N ASP A 172 27.85 -21.76 20.65
CA ASP A 172 29.21 -21.32 20.89
C ASP A 172 30.21 -22.42 20.54
N SER A 173 31.37 -21.99 20.06
CA SER A 173 32.67 -22.67 20.04
C SER A 173 32.91 -23.89 19.13
N ARG A 174 33.79 -23.73 18.13
CA ARG A 174 35.23 -24.03 18.31
C ARG A 174 36.07 -23.63 17.10
N ALA A 175 37.11 -22.86 17.40
CA ALA A 175 38.24 -22.61 16.54
C ALA A 175 39.11 -23.87 16.39
N THR A 176 39.69 -24.06 15.21
CA THR A 176 40.97 -24.76 15.08
C THR A 176 41.78 -24.10 13.95
N ARG A 177 42.98 -23.65 14.32
CA ARG A 177 44.02 -23.08 13.46
C ARG A 177 44.66 -24.15 12.59
N THR A 178 45.08 -23.77 11.38
CA THR A 178 46.44 -24.05 10.88
C THR A 178 46.83 -23.06 9.77
N MET A 179 48.09 -22.62 9.82
CA MET A 179 48.76 -21.60 8.99
C MET A 179 49.57 -22.22 7.84
N ASN A 180 49.99 -21.33 6.93
CA ASN A 180 51.04 -21.43 5.89
C ASN A 180 50.57 -22.07 4.56
N LEU A 181 50.86 -21.52 3.38
CA LEU A 181 52.15 -21.00 2.90
C LEU A 181 52.02 -19.92 1.79
N LEU A 182 53.05 -19.07 1.70
CA LEU A 182 53.34 -18.05 0.68
C LEU A 182 53.41 -18.59 -0.76
N LEU A 183 52.94 -17.80 -1.73
CA LEU A 183 53.66 -17.58 -3.00
C LEU A 183 53.18 -16.30 -3.70
N PRO A 184 54.03 -15.25 -3.80
CA PRO A 184 53.84 -14.12 -4.70
C PRO A 184 54.43 -14.48 -6.07
N MET A 185 53.75 -14.16 -7.18
CA MET A 185 54.38 -13.89 -8.49
C MET A 185 53.34 -13.47 -9.53
N LEU A 186 53.78 -12.56 -10.40
CA LEU A 186 53.26 -12.25 -11.74
C LEU A 186 52.10 -11.26 -11.88
N VAL A 187 52.47 -9.98 -11.73
CA VAL A 187 52.03 -8.89 -12.60
C VAL A 187 52.80 -9.01 -13.92
N THR A 188 52.12 -9.25 -15.05
CA THR A 188 52.35 -8.65 -16.39
C THR A 188 51.55 -9.37 -17.49
N THR A 189 50.32 -8.92 -17.76
CA THR A 189 49.76 -8.78 -19.12
C THR A 189 48.56 -7.83 -19.04
N LEU A 190 48.84 -6.53 -18.92
CA LEU A 190 47.89 -5.47 -19.26
C LEU A 190 48.06 -5.17 -20.75
N GLY A 191 47.06 -5.48 -21.55
CA GLY A 191 47.01 -5.07 -22.96
C GLY A 191 46.15 -6.01 -23.80
N THR A 192 45.01 -5.50 -24.26
CA THR A 192 44.00 -6.16 -25.11
C THR A 192 43.09 -7.17 -24.42
N LEU A 193 42.11 -6.65 -23.70
CA LEU A 193 40.73 -7.10 -23.83
C LEU A 193 39.85 -6.03 -23.19
N VAL A 194 39.40 -5.10 -24.03
CA VAL A 194 38.16 -4.36 -23.79
C VAL A 194 37.04 -5.38 -23.87
N GLY A 195 36.92 -6.22 -22.84
CA GLY A 195 35.73 -7.01 -22.61
C GLY A 195 34.67 -6.01 -22.18
N THR A 196 33.73 -5.71 -23.08
CA THR A 196 32.45 -5.15 -22.71
C THR A 196 32.00 -5.82 -21.42
N LYS A 197 31.67 -5.05 -20.38
CA LYS A 197 31.11 -5.56 -19.13
C LYS A 197 29.91 -6.46 -19.48
N LYS A 198 30.15 -7.76 -19.65
CA LYS A 198 29.16 -8.81 -19.42
C LYS A 198 28.86 -8.66 -17.94
N LEU A 199 27.82 -7.92 -17.60
CA LEU A 199 27.19 -8.08 -16.30
C LEU A 199 26.73 -9.54 -16.25
N PHE A 200 27.50 -10.34 -15.54
CA PHE A 200 27.38 -11.79 -15.50
C PHE A 200 26.03 -12.18 -14.89
N CYS A 201 25.23 -12.92 -15.66
CA CYS A 201 24.11 -13.75 -15.20
C CYS A 201 24.57 -15.20 -14.98
N GLU A 202 25.76 -15.42 -14.44
CA GLU A 202 26.17 -16.80 -14.21
C GLU A 202 25.33 -17.44 -13.11
N GLU A 203 24.89 -16.68 -12.09
CA GLU A 203 23.97 -17.13 -11.06
C GLU A 203 23.13 -15.93 -10.54
N CYS A 204 21.85 -16.17 -10.25
CA CYS A 204 21.00 -15.17 -9.58
C CYS A 204 21.14 -15.30 -8.08
N TRP A 205 21.32 -14.17 -7.41
CA TRP A 205 21.79 -14.12 -6.01
C TRP A 205 20.65 -14.36 -5.00
N SER A 206 19.40 -14.43 -5.45
CA SER A 206 18.21 -14.68 -4.63
C SER A 206 17.47 -15.93 -5.12
N PRO A 207 16.95 -16.79 -4.22
CA PRO A 207 16.22 -18.00 -4.59
C PRO A 207 14.90 -17.72 -5.34
N ASN A 208 14.39 -16.48 -5.27
CA ASN A 208 13.17 -16.05 -5.96
C ASN A 208 13.47 -15.26 -7.24
N GLN A 209 14.66 -15.45 -7.80
CA GLN A 209 15.06 -14.86 -9.06
C GLN A 209 15.27 -15.93 -10.12
N GLU A 210 14.88 -15.62 -11.35
CA GLU A 210 15.24 -16.40 -12.52
C GLU A 210 15.93 -15.52 -13.57
N LYS A 211 16.64 -16.15 -14.49
CA LYS A 211 17.40 -15.44 -15.53
C LYS A 211 16.50 -15.10 -16.69
N ALA A 212 16.46 -13.82 -17.07
CA ALA A 212 15.82 -13.36 -18.29
C ALA A 212 16.79 -12.62 -19.20
N LYS A 213 16.56 -12.75 -20.51
CA LYS A 213 17.14 -11.86 -21.52
C LYS A 213 16.23 -10.65 -21.72
N CYS A 214 16.84 -9.48 -21.82
CA CYS A 214 16.11 -8.25 -22.10
C CYS A 214 15.68 -8.22 -23.57
N GLY A 215 14.38 -8.39 -23.82
CA GLY A 215 13.78 -8.38 -25.16
C GLY A 215 13.46 -6.98 -25.69
N VAL A 216 13.40 -5.99 -24.80
CA VAL A 216 13.12 -4.57 -25.08
C VAL A 216 13.95 -3.71 -24.11
N GLU A 217 14.18 -2.42 -24.41
CA GLU A 217 14.98 -1.50 -23.56
C GLU A 217 14.45 -1.36 -22.11
N TYR A 218 13.18 -1.76 -21.91
CA TYR A 218 12.51 -1.83 -20.62
C TYR A 218 11.79 -3.17 -20.53
N LEU A 219 12.25 -4.07 -19.67
CA LEU A 219 11.40 -5.17 -19.25
C LEU A 219 10.53 -4.68 -18.08
N TYR A 220 9.21 -4.80 -18.23
CA TYR A 220 8.27 -4.69 -17.13
C TYR A 220 8.59 -5.81 -16.14
N GLU A 221 9.33 -5.47 -15.10
CA GLU A 221 9.45 -6.30 -13.92
C GLU A 221 8.29 -5.97 -13.00
N ASP A 222 7.76 -7.01 -12.36
CA ASP A 222 7.00 -6.86 -11.15
C ASP A 222 7.94 -6.25 -10.10
N THR A 223 7.94 -4.93 -10.01
CA THR A 223 8.66 -4.16 -9.01
C THR A 223 7.70 -3.71 -7.94
N CYS A 224 8.14 -3.71 -6.69
CA CYS A 224 7.38 -3.09 -5.60
C CYS A 224 7.05 -1.63 -5.94
N ARG A 225 5.86 -1.16 -5.55
CA ARG A 225 5.34 0.14 -6.00
C ARG A 225 6.19 1.32 -5.51
N GLY A 226 6.92 1.95 -6.44
CA GLY A 226 7.85 3.06 -6.16
C GLY A 226 9.32 2.68 -6.32
N VAL A 227 9.61 1.41 -6.58
CA VAL A 227 10.91 0.96 -7.05
C VAL A 227 11.02 1.33 -8.54
N PRO A 228 12.04 2.10 -8.95
CA PRO A 228 12.22 2.43 -10.36
C PRO A 228 12.47 1.14 -11.16
N TYR A 229 11.95 1.10 -12.39
CA TYR A 229 12.27 0.02 -13.32
C TYR A 229 13.78 -0.01 -13.58
N ILE A 230 14.36 -1.21 -13.71
CA ILE A 230 15.75 -1.32 -14.15
C ILE A 230 15.74 -1.22 -15.67
N ARG A 231 16.48 -0.23 -16.19
CA ARG A 231 16.78 -0.14 -17.61
C ARG A 231 17.72 -1.29 -17.99
N CYS A 232 17.41 -1.97 -19.07
CA CYS A 232 18.24 -3.07 -19.55
C CYS A 232 18.39 -2.96 -21.06
N LYS A 233 19.62 -3.14 -21.57
CA LYS A 233 19.87 -3.13 -23.01
C LYS A 233 19.41 -4.44 -23.63
N ILE A 234 18.88 -4.36 -24.86
CA ILE A 234 18.46 -5.55 -25.61
C ILE A 234 19.62 -6.55 -25.71
N GLY A 235 19.34 -7.82 -25.46
CA GLY A 235 20.32 -8.91 -25.50
C GLY A 235 21.20 -9.05 -24.25
N TYR A 236 21.13 -8.11 -23.31
CA TYR A 236 21.76 -8.27 -22.01
C TYR A 236 20.93 -9.25 -21.16
N CYS A 237 21.63 -10.01 -20.32
CA CYS A 237 20.97 -10.86 -19.34
C CYS A 237 20.83 -10.12 -18.00
N ARG A 238 19.72 -10.38 -17.29
CA ARG A 238 19.51 -9.98 -15.89
C ARG A 238 18.79 -11.06 -15.09
N CYS A 239 18.85 -10.93 -13.77
CA CYS A 239 17.98 -11.66 -12.85
C CYS A 239 16.70 -10.87 -12.63
N HIS A 240 15.55 -11.52 -12.85
CA HIS A 240 14.24 -10.96 -12.54
C HIS A 240 13.55 -11.78 -11.46
N CYS A 241 12.59 -11.19 -10.77
CA CYS A 241 11.76 -11.93 -9.84
C CYS A 241 10.89 -12.93 -10.59
N ILE A 242 10.82 -14.15 -10.08
CA ILE A 242 9.89 -15.17 -10.58
C ILE A 242 8.44 -14.67 -10.40
N PHE A 243 7.51 -15.21 -11.20
CA PHE A 243 6.11 -14.81 -11.14
C PHE A 243 5.55 -14.86 -9.71
N GLY A 244 4.84 -13.78 -9.30
CA GLY A 244 4.32 -13.61 -7.94
C GLY A 244 5.31 -13.02 -6.93
N PHE A 245 6.54 -12.72 -7.36
CA PHE A 245 7.53 -11.99 -6.57
C PHE A 245 7.85 -10.64 -7.21
N TYR A 246 8.16 -9.68 -6.36
CA TYR A 246 8.30 -8.28 -6.69
C TYR A 246 9.63 -7.76 -6.18
N ARG A 247 10.30 -6.92 -6.98
CA ARG A 247 11.62 -6.38 -6.59
C ARG A 247 11.50 -5.18 -5.65
N ARG A 248 12.19 -5.20 -4.51
CA ARG A 248 12.36 -4.06 -3.57
C ARG A 248 13.49 -3.11 -3.98
N LEU A 249 13.67 -2.00 -3.23
CA LEU A 249 14.75 -1.02 -3.45
C LEU A 249 16.15 -1.60 -3.19
N ASP A 250 16.25 -2.63 -2.36
CA ASP A 250 17.48 -3.35 -2.01
C ASP A 250 17.79 -4.51 -2.97
N TYR A 251 17.08 -4.59 -4.11
CA TYR A 251 17.20 -5.63 -5.14
C TYR A 251 16.78 -7.04 -4.72
N GLN A 252 16.15 -7.22 -3.56
CA GLN A 252 15.57 -8.51 -3.18
C GLN A 252 14.24 -8.76 -3.89
N CYS A 253 14.03 -10.01 -4.32
CA CYS A 253 12.75 -10.49 -4.83
C CYS A 253 11.95 -11.08 -3.68
N VAL A 254 10.88 -10.38 -3.35
CA VAL A 254 10.04 -10.66 -2.20
C VAL A 254 8.62 -10.92 -2.66
N LYS A 255 7.78 -11.59 -1.87
CA LYS A 255 6.36 -11.70 -2.25
C LYS A 255 5.73 -10.30 -2.27
N GLU A 256 4.66 -10.09 -3.04
CA GLU A 256 4.02 -8.76 -3.14
C GLU A 256 3.74 -8.11 -1.77
N ARG A 257 3.34 -8.93 -0.79
CA ARG A 257 3.08 -8.53 0.60
C ARG A 257 4.30 -7.93 1.33
N GLU A 258 5.51 -8.32 0.95
CA GLU A 258 6.80 -7.90 1.55
C GLU A 258 7.33 -6.60 0.92
N CYS A 259 6.67 -6.06 -0.12
CA CYS A 259 7.05 -4.81 -0.78
C CYS A 259 6.96 -3.56 0.08
N CYS A 260 6.26 -3.64 1.22
CA CYS A 260 5.95 -2.50 2.05
C CYS A 260 6.63 -2.56 3.44
N GLU A 261 7.44 -3.61 3.70
CA GLU A 261 8.37 -3.71 4.85
C GLU A 261 9.61 -2.84 4.64
#